data_AF-X0YYG7-F1
#
_entry.id   AF-X0YYG7-F1
#
_cell.length_a   1.000
_cell.length_b   1.000
_cell.length_c   1.000
_cell.angle_alpha   90.00
_cell.angle_beta   90.00
_cell.angle_gamma   90.00
#
_symmetry.space_group_name_H-M   'P 1'
#
loop_
_entity.id
_entity.type
_entity.pdbx_description
1 polymer ?
#
loop_
_entity_poly.entity_id
_entity_poly.type
_entity_poly.pdbx_seq_one_letter_code
_entity_poly.pdbx_strand_id
1 'polypeptide(L)'
;RTRAQRAERALYQVYEDNNLEQLDFETEIDCAILGDGCFKVIWDAETRSIKITAPDTQGIYAWWVGDDTSRVWRIASKYSLTSDETEILYQVKPKGKVTNIVELWTAQDFELWLDNALVEKKPNPYGFIPFIIYPNLREPKKFWGISDLYQLMLPQRELNRAISQMSRILELSGNPIAVLENVEESEDIAVKPGAVWNIPEDAKAYLLDLLQGGGIRLHIDYINLLYRTLHDISESP
;
A
#
# COMPACT_ATOMS: atom_id res chain seq x y z
N ARG A 1 17.42 -21.56 -37.71
CA ARG A 1 16.33 -20.57 -37.93
C ARG A 1 14.98 -21.13 -37.49
N THR A 2 14.52 -22.27 -38.01
CA THR A 2 13.22 -22.88 -37.65
C THR A 2 13.02 -23.18 -36.16
N ARG A 3 14.06 -23.67 -35.46
CA ARG A 3 14.00 -23.90 -34.01
C ARG A 3 13.80 -22.62 -33.20
N ALA A 4 14.43 -21.52 -33.62
CA ALA A 4 14.30 -20.22 -32.95
C ALA A 4 12.88 -19.65 -33.13
N GLN A 5 12.34 -19.70 -34.35
CA GLN A 5 10.96 -19.27 -34.63
C GLN A 5 9.92 -20.08 -33.85
N ARG A 6 10.15 -21.40 -33.69
CA ARG A 6 9.26 -22.24 -32.87
C ARG A 6 9.31 -21.86 -31.40
N ALA A 7 10.50 -21.56 -30.87
CA ALA A 7 10.67 -21.12 -29.48
C ALA A 7 10.01 -19.75 -29.25
N GLU A 8 10.25 -18.79 -30.15
CA GLU A 8 9.63 -17.48 -30.13
C GLU A 8 8.09 -17.56 -30.15
N ARG A 9 7.52 -18.36 -31.04
CA ARG A 9 6.07 -18.58 -31.08
C ARG A 9 5.53 -19.19 -29.79
N ALA A 10 6.27 -20.11 -29.17
CA ALA A 10 5.88 -20.67 -27.89
C ALA A 10 5.91 -19.64 -26.76
N LEU A 11 6.90 -18.74 -26.75
CA LEU A 11 6.97 -17.63 -25.79
C LEU A 11 5.81 -16.65 -25.97
N TYR A 12 5.47 -16.28 -27.21
CA TYR A 12 4.29 -15.47 -27.49
C TYR A 12 3.00 -16.15 -27.03
N GLN A 13 2.87 -17.46 -27.23
CA GLN A 13 1.69 -18.18 -26.74
C GLN A 13 1.60 -18.11 -25.21
N VAL A 14 2.72 -18.29 -24.49
CA VAL A 14 2.76 -18.15 -23.02
C VAL A 14 2.41 -16.72 -22.61
N TYR A 15 2.86 -15.72 -23.36
CA TYR A 15 2.55 -14.31 -23.13
C TYR A 15 1.04 -14.05 -23.19
N GLU A 16 0.38 -14.51 -24.25
CA GLU A 16 -1.07 -14.38 -24.44
C GLU A 16 -1.85 -15.21 -23.42
N ASP A 17 -1.47 -16.48 -23.18
CA ASP A 17 -2.18 -17.42 -22.30
C ASP A 17 -2.17 -16.97 -20.82
N ASN A 18 -1.20 -16.13 -20.44
CA ASN A 18 -1.08 -15.55 -19.12
C ASN A 18 -1.55 -14.09 -19.06
N ASN A 19 -2.01 -13.53 -20.20
CA ASN A 19 -2.41 -12.13 -20.31
C ASN A 19 -1.34 -11.18 -19.74
N LEU A 20 -0.08 -11.40 -20.15
CA LEU A 20 1.06 -10.73 -19.52
C LEU A 20 1.03 -9.22 -19.68
N GLU A 21 0.37 -8.67 -20.70
CA GLU A 21 0.19 -7.22 -20.82
C GLU A 21 -0.56 -6.63 -19.62
N GLN A 22 -1.65 -7.28 -19.20
CA GLN A 22 -2.41 -6.84 -18.03
C GLN A 22 -1.65 -7.12 -16.74
N LEU A 23 -1.03 -8.30 -16.62
CA LEU A 23 -0.27 -8.67 -15.43
C LEU A 23 0.93 -7.73 -15.22
N ASP A 24 1.61 -7.34 -16.30
CA ASP A 24 2.72 -6.39 -16.28
C ASP A 24 2.24 -5.03 -15.79
N PHE A 25 1.14 -4.50 -16.35
CA PHE A 25 0.56 -3.23 -15.89
C PHE A 25 0.15 -3.25 -14.41
N GLU A 26 -0.50 -4.32 -13.95
CA GLU A 26 -0.88 -4.48 -12.55
C GLU A 26 0.35 -4.56 -11.64
N THR A 27 1.37 -5.33 -12.05
CA THR A 27 2.60 -5.50 -11.27
C THR A 27 3.43 -4.22 -11.24
N GLU A 28 3.44 -3.42 -12.30
CA GLU A 28 4.10 -2.10 -12.32
C GLU A 28 3.42 -1.11 -11.36
N ILE A 29 2.09 -1.12 -11.26
CA ILE A 29 1.36 -0.32 -10.26
C ILE A 29 1.73 -0.76 -8.85
N ASP A 30 1.70 -2.07 -8.59
CA ASP A 30 2.09 -2.62 -7.29
C ASP A 30 3.55 -2.29 -6.96
N CYS A 31 4.45 -2.38 -7.94
CA CYS A 31 5.86 -2.04 -7.82
C CYS A 31 6.05 -0.56 -7.45
N ALA A 32 5.32 0.36 -8.09
CA ALA A 32 5.34 1.79 -7.76
C ALA A 32 4.91 2.08 -6.31
N ILE A 33 3.98 1.28 -5.77
CA ILE A 33 3.41 1.45 -4.42
C ILE A 33 4.25 0.73 -3.35
N LEU A 34 4.68 -0.51 -3.61
CA LEU A 34 5.38 -1.36 -2.65
C LEU A 34 6.90 -1.16 -2.69
N GLY A 35 7.42 -0.62 -3.80
CA GLY A 35 8.85 -0.40 -4.07
C GLY A 35 9.52 -1.50 -4.88
N ASP A 36 8.89 -2.66 -4.97
CA ASP A 36 9.38 -3.82 -5.70
C ASP A 36 8.23 -4.64 -6.28
N GLY A 37 8.46 -5.21 -7.46
CA GLY A 37 7.58 -6.15 -8.13
C GLY A 37 8.19 -7.55 -8.13
N CYS A 38 7.35 -8.55 -8.30
CA CYS A 38 7.80 -9.93 -8.42
C CYS A 38 6.94 -10.72 -9.39
N PHE A 39 7.58 -11.45 -10.29
CA PHE A 39 6.95 -12.52 -11.06
C PHE A 39 7.39 -13.87 -10.54
N LYS A 40 6.47 -14.83 -10.54
CA LYS A 40 6.71 -16.24 -10.27
C LYS A 40 6.28 -17.06 -11.48
N VAL A 41 7.13 -17.97 -11.92
CA VAL A 41 6.85 -18.88 -13.04
C VAL A 41 6.63 -20.28 -12.52
N ILE A 42 5.47 -20.86 -12.80
CA ILE A 42 5.12 -22.22 -12.36
C ILE A 42 4.65 -23.07 -13.54
N TRP A 43 4.87 -24.37 -13.44
CA TRP A 43 4.26 -25.35 -14.33
C TRP A 43 2.96 -25.85 -13.75
N ASP A 44 1.85 -25.64 -14.47
CA ASP A 44 0.56 -26.23 -14.13
C ASP A 44 0.48 -27.64 -14.75
N ALA A 45 0.46 -28.65 -13.89
CA ALA A 45 0.40 -30.05 -14.30
C ALA A 45 -0.96 -30.45 -14.89
N GLU A 46 -2.05 -29.79 -14.50
CA GLU A 46 -3.42 -30.11 -14.95
C GLU A 46 -3.64 -29.61 -16.38
N THR A 47 -3.37 -28.33 -16.61
CA THR A 47 -3.51 -27.71 -17.94
C THR A 47 -2.30 -27.95 -18.84
N ARG A 48 -1.20 -28.46 -18.28
CA ARG A 48 0.09 -28.67 -18.97
C ARG A 48 0.59 -27.40 -19.65
N SER A 49 0.49 -26.30 -18.92
CA SER A 49 0.85 -24.97 -19.40
C SER A 49 1.78 -24.26 -18.42
N ILE A 50 2.50 -23.25 -18.92
CA ILE A 50 3.29 -22.36 -18.07
C ILE A 50 2.34 -21.30 -17.53
N LYS A 51 2.34 -21.11 -16.21
CA LYS A 51 1.62 -20.04 -15.53
C LYS A 51 2.60 -19.04 -14.95
N ILE A 52 2.31 -17.76 -15.16
CA ILE A 52 3.06 -16.64 -14.58
C ILE A 52 2.11 -15.90 -13.66
N THR A 53 2.55 -15.66 -12.44
CA THR A 53 1.78 -14.93 -11.43
C THR A 53 2.64 -13.82 -10.82
N ALA A 54 1.98 -12.85 -10.18
CA ALA A 54 2.63 -11.79 -9.43
C ALA A 54 2.33 -11.95 -7.94
N PRO A 55 3.18 -12.64 -7.15
CA PRO A 55 2.98 -12.74 -5.72
C PRO A 55 3.24 -11.41 -5.00
N ASP A 56 2.53 -11.17 -3.89
CA ASP A 56 2.78 -10.04 -3.00
C ASP A 56 4.22 -10.05 -2.48
N THR A 57 4.97 -8.99 -2.78
CA THR A 57 6.38 -8.83 -2.42
C THR A 57 6.62 -8.77 -0.92
N GLN A 58 5.63 -8.39 -0.11
CA GLN A 58 5.72 -8.42 1.35
C GLN A 58 5.85 -9.84 1.91
N GLY A 59 5.39 -10.84 1.14
CA GLY A 59 5.54 -12.25 1.43
C GLY A 59 6.88 -12.84 0.95
N ILE A 60 7.67 -12.09 0.19
CA ILE A 60 8.90 -12.59 -0.44
C ILE A 60 10.13 -12.23 0.38
N TYR A 61 10.95 -13.24 0.66
CA TYR A 61 12.22 -13.10 1.35
C TYR A 61 13.32 -13.61 0.44
N ALA A 62 14.22 -12.73 0.01
CA ALA A 62 15.32 -13.07 -0.87
C ALA A 62 16.66 -13.07 -0.12
N TRP A 63 17.54 -13.99 -0.48
CA TRP A 63 18.95 -13.99 -0.09
C TRP A 63 19.80 -13.92 -1.36
N TRP A 64 20.60 -12.86 -1.45
CA TRP A 64 21.49 -12.60 -2.57
C TRP A 64 22.95 -12.84 -2.21
N VAL A 65 23.81 -12.91 -3.22
CA VAL A 65 25.26 -13.04 -3.03
C VAL A 65 25.82 -11.67 -2.63
N GLY A 66 26.65 -11.60 -1.60
CA GLY A 66 27.06 -10.33 -0.98
C GLY A 66 27.84 -9.37 -1.89
N ASP A 67 28.49 -9.89 -2.93
CA ASP A 67 29.23 -9.13 -3.94
C ASP A 67 28.42 -8.83 -5.21
N ASP A 68 27.24 -9.42 -5.36
CA ASP A 68 26.33 -9.19 -6.48
C ASP A 68 24.87 -9.20 -6.00
N THR A 69 24.34 -8.00 -5.72
CA THR A 69 22.95 -7.81 -5.31
C THR A 69 21.94 -8.18 -6.40
N SER A 70 22.36 -8.41 -7.66
CA SER A 70 21.46 -8.89 -8.70
C SER A 70 21.25 -10.40 -8.69
N ARG A 71 22.08 -11.14 -7.93
CA ARG A 71 22.05 -12.62 -7.94
C ARG A 71 21.49 -13.16 -6.65
N VAL A 72 20.26 -13.66 -6.75
CA VAL A 72 19.56 -14.36 -5.67
C VAL A 72 19.93 -15.84 -5.69
N TRP A 73 20.30 -16.41 -4.53
CA TRP A 73 20.61 -17.83 -4.39
C TRP A 73 19.58 -18.60 -3.56
N ARG A 74 18.67 -17.90 -2.87
CA ARG A 74 17.54 -18.50 -2.16
C ARG A 74 16.38 -17.50 -2.05
N ILE A 75 15.16 -18.01 -2.16
CA ILE A 75 13.92 -17.25 -1.95
C ILE A 75 12.98 -18.05 -1.05
N ALA A 76 12.31 -17.37 -0.13
CA ALA A 76 11.15 -17.90 0.56
C ALA A 76 9.92 -17.08 0.14
N SER A 77 8.87 -17.75 -0.29
CA SER A 77 7.57 -17.14 -0.59
C SER A 77 6.59 -17.54 0.50
N LYS A 78 6.14 -16.58 1.28
CA LYS A 78 5.19 -16.75 2.37
C LYS A 78 3.84 -16.16 2.00
N TYR A 79 2.79 -16.96 2.12
CA TYR A 79 1.41 -16.53 1.92
C TYR A 79 0.48 -17.35 2.80
N SER A 80 -0.77 -16.90 2.92
CA SER A 80 -1.77 -17.53 3.76
C SER A 80 -2.87 -18.11 2.89
N LEU A 81 -3.27 -19.35 3.17
CA LEU A 81 -4.43 -19.98 2.56
C LEU A 81 -5.48 -20.29 3.62
N THR A 82 -6.74 -20.34 3.19
CA THR A 82 -7.83 -20.85 4.03
C THR A 82 -7.67 -22.36 4.26
N SER A 83 -8.39 -22.89 5.26
CA SER A 83 -8.38 -24.33 5.55
C SER A 83 -8.77 -25.18 4.35
N ASP A 84 -9.76 -24.72 3.60
CA ASP A 84 -10.36 -25.46 2.51
C ASP A 84 -9.41 -25.49 1.29
N GLU A 85 -8.79 -24.36 0.96
CA GLU A 85 -7.76 -24.28 -0.08
C GLU A 85 -6.54 -25.15 0.26
N THR A 86 -6.13 -25.17 1.52
CA THR A 86 -5.01 -25.99 2.00
C THR A 86 -5.31 -27.49 1.85
N GLU A 87 -6.53 -27.90 2.20
CA GLU A 87 -6.97 -29.30 2.03
C GLU A 87 -7.07 -29.68 0.55
N ILE A 88 -7.53 -28.80 -0.32
CA ILE A 88 -7.62 -29.05 -1.77
C ILE A 88 -6.22 -29.16 -2.40
N LEU A 89 -5.33 -28.21 -2.13
CA LEU A 89 -4.04 -28.10 -2.82
C LEU A 89 -2.98 -29.04 -2.24
N TYR A 90 -2.95 -29.21 -0.93
CA TYR A 90 -1.90 -29.96 -0.24
C TYR A 90 -2.40 -31.25 0.41
N GLN A 91 -3.71 -31.50 0.42
CA GLN A 91 -4.32 -32.70 1.04
C GLN A 91 -3.99 -32.82 2.54
N VAL A 92 -3.68 -31.71 3.19
CA VAL A 92 -3.40 -31.61 4.63
C VAL A 92 -4.56 -30.87 5.29
N LYS A 93 -5.14 -31.45 6.35
CA LYS A 93 -6.14 -30.78 7.18
C LYS A 93 -5.45 -29.88 8.21
N PRO A 94 -5.56 -28.55 8.10
CA PRO A 94 -4.95 -27.66 9.07
C PRO A 94 -5.74 -27.60 10.37
N LYS A 95 -5.07 -27.17 11.44
CA LYS A 95 -5.68 -27.02 12.77
C LYS A 95 -6.46 -25.71 12.91
N GLY A 96 -6.09 -24.70 12.14
CA GLY A 96 -6.68 -23.36 12.17
C GLY A 96 -7.55 -23.07 10.94
N LYS A 97 -8.23 -21.91 10.96
CA LYS A 97 -9.00 -21.41 9.81
C LYS A 97 -8.11 -20.91 8.66
N VAL A 98 -6.87 -20.55 8.97
CA VAL A 98 -5.87 -20.03 8.05
C VAL A 98 -4.57 -20.77 8.33
N THR A 99 -3.85 -21.12 7.27
CA THR A 99 -2.56 -21.81 7.33
C THR A 99 -1.51 -20.95 6.64
N ASN A 100 -0.37 -20.77 7.31
CA ASN A 100 0.77 -20.11 6.72
C ASN A 100 1.53 -21.11 5.85
N ILE A 101 1.64 -20.80 4.57
CA ILE A 101 2.44 -21.55 3.61
C ILE A 101 3.77 -20.84 3.44
N VAL A 102 4.86 -21.58 3.49
CA VAL A 102 6.18 -21.10 3.09
C VAL A 102 6.77 -22.05 2.08
N GLU A 103 6.99 -21.54 0.87
CA GLU A 103 7.77 -22.22 -0.15
C GLU A 103 9.20 -21.71 -0.12
N LEU A 104 10.17 -22.57 0.15
CA LEU A 104 11.59 -22.24 0.11
C LEU A 104 12.22 -22.80 -1.17
N TRP A 105 12.77 -21.91 -1.98
CA TRP A 105 13.37 -22.21 -3.27
C TRP A 105 14.86 -21.91 -3.27
N THR A 106 15.64 -22.88 -3.73
CA THR A 106 17.02 -22.70 -4.17
C THR A 106 17.15 -23.21 -5.59
N ALA A 107 18.30 -23.07 -6.24
CA ALA A 107 18.49 -23.65 -7.58
C ALA A 107 18.43 -25.20 -7.57
N GLN A 108 18.72 -25.85 -6.44
CA GLN A 108 18.81 -27.31 -6.33
C GLN A 108 17.64 -27.94 -5.59
N ASP A 109 17.09 -27.26 -4.59
CA ASP A 109 16.11 -27.80 -3.65
C ASP A 109 14.87 -26.92 -3.56
N PHE A 110 13.74 -27.59 -3.30
CA PHE A 110 12.46 -27.00 -2.93
C PHE A 110 11.97 -27.61 -1.61
N GLU A 111 11.53 -26.75 -0.70
CA GLU A 111 10.88 -27.15 0.55
C GLU A 111 9.53 -26.45 0.71
N LEU A 112 8.53 -27.19 1.17
CA LEU A 112 7.19 -26.69 1.47
C LEU A 112 6.92 -26.84 2.96
N TRP A 113 6.57 -25.73 3.60
CA TRP A 113 6.27 -25.67 5.02
C TRP A 113 4.84 -25.18 5.24
N LEU A 114 4.08 -25.88 6.09
CA LEU A 114 2.74 -25.49 6.53
C LEU A 114 2.79 -25.26 8.05
N ASP A 115 2.48 -24.05 8.51
CA ASP A 115 2.52 -23.66 9.94
C ASP A 115 3.80 -24.12 10.66
N ASN A 116 4.95 -23.88 10.01
CA ASN A 116 6.30 -24.27 10.45
C ASN A 116 6.60 -25.78 10.49
N ALA A 117 5.68 -26.64 10.02
CA ALA A 117 5.96 -28.05 9.79
C ALA A 117 6.41 -28.27 8.34
N LEU A 118 7.56 -28.91 8.14
CA LEU A 118 8.02 -29.32 6.82
C LEU A 118 7.13 -30.43 6.28
N VAL A 119 6.43 -30.17 5.18
CA VAL A 119 5.49 -31.10 4.54
C VAL A 119 6.13 -31.81 3.36
N GLU A 120 6.88 -31.09 2.54
CA GLU A 120 7.56 -31.65 1.38
C GLU A 120 8.98 -31.11 1.26
N LYS A 121 9.92 -31.99 0.88
CA LYS A 121 11.26 -31.60 0.47
C LYS A 121 11.66 -32.45 -0.73
N LYS A 122 12.01 -31.80 -1.83
CA LYS A 122 12.42 -32.44 -3.08
C LYS A 122 13.45 -31.60 -3.83
N PRO A 123 14.16 -32.20 -4.81
CA PRO A 123 14.95 -31.41 -5.75
C PRO A 123 14.07 -30.39 -6.48
N ASN A 124 14.58 -29.19 -6.72
CA ASN A 124 13.91 -28.17 -7.49
C ASN A 124 13.69 -28.70 -8.93
N PRO A 125 12.43 -28.86 -9.39
CA PRO A 125 12.14 -29.41 -10.71
C PRO A 125 12.62 -28.52 -11.87
N TYR A 126 12.83 -27.23 -11.63
CA TYR A 126 13.24 -26.26 -12.65
C TYR A 126 14.76 -26.16 -12.81
N GLY A 127 15.53 -26.49 -11.77
CA GLY A 127 16.99 -26.28 -11.74
C GLY A 127 17.42 -24.81 -11.64
N PHE A 128 16.47 -23.90 -11.44
CA PHE A 128 16.69 -22.46 -11.20
C PHE A 128 15.58 -21.94 -10.28
N ILE A 129 15.80 -20.78 -9.66
CA ILE A 129 14.80 -20.17 -8.78
C ILE A 129 13.70 -19.53 -9.64
N PRO A 130 12.43 -19.94 -9.50
CA PRO A 130 11.36 -19.55 -10.42
C PRO A 130 10.75 -18.16 -10.12
N PHE A 131 11.56 -17.23 -9.61
CA PHE A 131 11.11 -15.88 -9.27
C PHE A 131 12.01 -14.84 -9.94
N ILE A 132 11.38 -13.77 -10.41
CA ILE A 132 12.03 -12.58 -10.92
C ILE A 132 11.58 -11.44 -10.03
N ILE A 133 12.50 -10.91 -9.22
CA ILE A 133 12.25 -9.74 -8.37
C ILE A 133 12.89 -8.55 -9.06
N TYR A 134 12.15 -7.45 -9.14
CA TYR A 134 12.65 -6.22 -9.74
C TYR A 134 12.27 -5.01 -8.89
N PRO A 135 13.22 -4.11 -8.61
CA PRO A 135 12.95 -2.90 -7.85
C PRO A 135 12.33 -1.83 -8.74
N ASN A 136 11.45 -1.01 -8.16
CA ASN A 136 10.93 0.20 -8.79
C ASN A 136 12.05 1.24 -8.95
N LEU A 137 12.38 1.93 -7.85
CA LEU A 137 13.53 2.83 -7.78
C LEU A 137 14.69 2.15 -7.06
N ARG A 138 15.83 2.03 -7.73
CA ARG A 138 17.02 1.37 -7.17
C ARG A 138 17.71 2.25 -6.14
N GLU A 139 17.88 1.72 -4.94
CA GLU A 139 18.78 2.31 -3.95
C GLU A 139 20.21 1.75 -4.07
N PRO A 140 21.24 2.61 -4.08
CA PRO A 140 22.62 2.15 -4.12
C PRO A 140 22.94 1.18 -2.97
N LYS A 141 23.52 0.03 -3.31
CA LYS A 141 23.97 -1.01 -2.37
C LYS A 141 22.84 -1.71 -1.60
N LYS A 142 21.58 -1.56 -2.03
CA LYS A 142 20.45 -2.33 -1.52
C LYS A 142 19.92 -3.30 -2.58
N PHE A 143 19.30 -4.38 -2.12
CA PHE A 143 18.62 -5.35 -2.97
C PHE A 143 17.22 -4.84 -3.36
N TRP A 144 16.44 -4.47 -2.34
CA TRP A 144 15.10 -3.91 -2.47
C TRP A 144 15.13 -2.45 -2.89
N GLY A 145 14.13 -2.04 -3.66
CA GLY A 145 13.91 -0.70 -4.12
C GLY A 145 13.14 0.17 -3.13
N ILE A 146 12.71 1.33 -3.62
CA ILE A 146 11.81 2.25 -2.93
C ILE A 146 10.59 2.56 -3.79
N SER A 147 9.47 2.76 -3.11
CA SER A 147 8.23 3.22 -3.72
C SER A 147 8.33 4.67 -4.19
N ASP A 148 7.65 4.99 -5.28
CA ASP A 148 7.45 6.38 -5.74
C ASP A 148 6.74 7.24 -4.69
N LEU A 149 5.90 6.60 -3.86
CA LEU A 149 5.17 7.27 -2.79
C LEU A 149 6.08 7.73 -1.66
N TYR A 150 7.29 7.18 -1.53
CA TYR A 150 8.16 7.44 -0.38
C TYR A 150 8.38 8.93 -0.12
N GLN A 151 8.62 9.71 -1.19
CA GLN A 151 8.83 11.16 -1.09
C GLN A 151 7.51 11.94 -0.89
N LEU A 152 6.39 11.41 -1.38
CA LEU A 152 5.06 12.04 -1.30
C LEU A 152 4.36 11.80 0.05
N MET A 153 4.73 10.76 0.78
CA MET A 153 4.09 10.37 2.04
C MET A 153 4.07 11.49 3.08
N LEU A 154 5.18 12.22 3.25
CA LEU A 154 5.28 13.28 4.25
C LEU A 154 4.40 14.50 3.89
N PRO A 155 4.51 15.09 2.69
CA PRO A 155 3.59 16.15 2.27
C PRO A 155 2.12 15.72 2.31
N GLN A 156 1.79 14.49 1.90
CA GLN A 156 0.41 14.01 1.92
C GLN A 156 -0.16 13.88 3.33
N ARG A 157 0.64 13.40 4.30
CA ARG A 157 0.22 13.34 5.71
C ARG A 157 -0.02 14.73 6.29
N GLU A 158 0.84 15.69 5.95
CA GLU A 158 0.66 17.07 6.39
C GLU A 158 -0.56 17.74 5.75
N LEU A 159 -0.83 17.45 4.47
CA LEU A 159 -2.05 17.89 3.79
C LEU A 159 -3.29 17.35 4.51
N ASN A 160 -3.33 16.06 4.81
CA ASN A 160 -4.43 15.44 5.56
C ASN A 160 -4.62 16.10 6.94
N ARG A 161 -3.53 16.41 7.64
CA ARG A 161 -3.56 17.14 8.91
C ARG A 161 -4.14 18.55 8.77
N ALA A 162 -3.68 19.31 7.78
CA ALA A 162 -4.10 20.68 7.52
C ALA A 162 -5.59 20.76 7.13
N ILE A 163 -6.04 19.87 6.25
CA ILE A 163 -7.47 19.75 5.86
C ILE A 163 -8.34 19.41 7.07
N SER A 164 -7.90 18.47 7.91
CA SER A 164 -8.63 18.09 9.12
C SER A 164 -8.75 19.28 10.09
N GLN A 165 -7.69 20.07 10.25
CA GLN A 165 -7.71 21.29 11.05
C GLN A 165 -8.67 22.33 10.47
N MET A 166 -8.66 22.53 9.15
CA MET A 166 -9.57 23.46 8.49
C MET A 166 -11.04 23.05 8.68
N SER A 167 -11.34 21.75 8.53
CA SER A 167 -12.68 21.20 8.80
C SER A 167 -13.16 21.54 10.22
N ARG A 168 -12.29 21.34 11.22
CA ARG A 168 -12.60 21.66 12.62
C ARG A 168 -12.83 23.15 12.86
N ILE A 169 -12.07 24.02 12.19
CA ILE A 169 -12.27 25.48 12.28
C ILE A 169 -13.63 25.87 11.69
N LEU A 170 -13.99 25.30 10.53
CA LEU A 170 -15.27 25.56 9.88
C LEU A 170 -16.45 25.04 10.71
N GLU A 171 -16.32 23.89 11.35
CA GLU A 171 -17.33 23.34 12.25
C GLU A 171 -17.59 24.24 13.47
N LEU A 172 -16.53 24.76 14.10
CA LEU A 172 -16.63 25.71 15.21
C LEU A 172 -17.20 27.05 14.75
N SER A 173 -16.84 27.52 13.56
CA SER A 173 -17.43 28.73 12.99
C SER A 173 -18.90 28.58 12.63
N GLY A 174 -19.34 27.40 12.21
CA GLY A 174 -20.74 27.12 11.93
C GLY A 174 -21.62 27.14 13.19
N ASN A 175 -21.00 27.02 14.36
CA ASN A 175 -21.64 27.06 15.68
C ASN A 175 -20.92 28.06 16.61
N PRO A 176 -21.00 29.37 16.33
CA PRO A 176 -20.22 30.37 17.04
C PRO A 176 -20.60 30.43 18.52
N ILE A 177 -19.60 30.65 19.37
CA ILE A 177 -19.80 30.76 20.82
C ILE A 177 -20.33 32.15 21.14
N ALA A 178 -21.45 32.22 21.86
CA ALA A 178 -21.95 33.47 22.40
C ALA A 178 -21.16 33.86 23.66
N VAL A 179 -20.53 35.03 23.64
CA VAL A 179 -19.82 35.60 24.78
C VAL A 179 -20.66 36.73 25.37
N LEU A 180 -20.84 36.67 26.69
CA LEU A 180 -21.58 37.67 27.46
C LEU A 180 -20.62 38.29 28.48
N GLU A 181 -20.41 39.59 28.38
CA GLU A 181 -19.63 40.37 29.34
C GLU A 181 -20.57 41.07 30.33
N ASN A 182 -20.19 41.10 31.61
CA ASN A 182 -20.93 41.74 32.72
C ASN A 182 -22.32 41.15 33.01
N VAL A 183 -22.48 39.82 32.92
CA VAL A 183 -23.72 39.11 33.33
C VAL A 183 -23.42 38.23 34.55
N GLU A 184 -24.06 38.50 35.69
CA GLU A 184 -23.80 37.83 36.97
C GLU A 184 -24.64 36.55 37.19
N GLU A 185 -25.83 36.43 36.58
CA GLU A 185 -26.72 35.26 36.70
C GLU A 185 -27.08 34.68 35.32
N SER A 186 -26.85 33.38 35.11
CA SER A 186 -26.91 32.73 33.79
C SER A 186 -27.91 31.58 33.70
N GLU A 187 -29.08 31.67 34.36
CA GLU A 187 -30.00 30.52 34.42
C GLU A 187 -30.90 30.35 33.17
N ASP A 188 -31.10 31.37 32.34
CA ASP A 188 -32.09 31.34 31.22
C ASP A 188 -31.53 31.61 29.81
N ILE A 189 -30.21 31.46 29.59
CA ILE A 189 -29.60 31.75 28.29
C ILE A 189 -29.51 30.48 27.44
N ALA A 190 -30.64 30.05 26.89
CA ALA A 190 -30.67 28.98 25.90
C ALA A 190 -30.30 29.52 24.51
N VAL A 191 -29.18 29.10 23.95
CA VAL A 191 -28.80 29.41 22.56
C VAL A 191 -29.69 28.57 21.62
N LYS A 192 -30.75 29.17 21.08
CA LYS A 192 -31.64 28.58 20.07
C LYS A 192 -31.87 29.56 18.92
N PRO A 193 -32.09 29.09 17.68
CA PRO A 193 -32.46 29.96 16.57
C PRO A 193 -33.70 30.80 16.92
N GLY A 194 -33.59 32.12 16.82
CA GLY A 194 -34.69 33.06 17.14
C GLY A 194 -34.86 33.40 18.62
N ALA A 195 -33.95 32.96 19.51
CA ALA A 195 -33.95 33.39 20.90
C ALA A 195 -33.62 34.89 21.01
N VAL A 196 -34.41 35.62 21.79
CA VAL A 196 -34.16 37.03 22.14
C VAL A 196 -33.63 37.07 23.55
N TRP A 197 -32.49 37.74 23.76
CA TRP A 197 -31.89 37.92 25.08
C TRP A 197 -32.15 39.33 25.58
N ASN A 198 -32.58 39.45 26.84
CA ASN A 198 -32.62 40.72 27.55
C ASN A 198 -31.34 40.83 28.38
N ILE A 199 -30.44 41.73 27.99
CA ILE A 199 -29.16 41.98 28.68
C ILE A 199 -29.21 43.36 29.38
N PRO A 200 -28.55 43.52 30.55
CA PRO A 200 -28.40 44.81 31.23
C PRO A 200 -27.76 45.91 30.35
N GLU A 201 -27.99 47.19 30.67
CA GLU A 201 -27.46 48.33 29.88
C GLU A 201 -25.92 48.39 29.85
N ASP A 202 -25.24 47.82 30.85
CA ASP A 202 -23.78 47.74 30.95
C ASP A 202 -23.19 46.40 30.45
N ALA A 203 -24.04 45.47 30.02
CA ALA A 203 -23.65 44.17 29.49
C ALA A 203 -23.47 44.19 27.97
N LYS A 204 -22.56 43.36 27.47
CA LYS A 204 -22.32 43.20 26.03
C LYS A 204 -22.46 41.74 25.63
N ALA A 205 -23.18 41.51 24.54
CA ALA A 205 -23.27 40.21 23.90
C ALA A 205 -22.66 40.27 22.50
N TYR A 206 -21.73 39.38 22.22
CA TYR A 206 -21.20 39.21 20.87
C TYR A 206 -20.90 37.74 20.58
N LEU A 207 -20.93 37.39 19.30
CA LEU A 207 -20.48 36.08 18.86
C LEU A 207 -18.97 36.11 18.71
N LEU A 208 -18.29 35.14 19.32
CA LEU A 208 -16.87 34.91 19.06
C LEU A 208 -16.73 34.33 17.66
N ASP A 209 -16.43 35.20 16.70
CA ASP A 209 -16.10 34.79 15.35
C ASP A 209 -14.62 34.38 15.28
N LEU A 210 -14.38 33.07 15.23
CA LEU A 210 -13.03 32.51 15.10
C LEU A 210 -12.42 32.75 13.71
N LEU A 211 -13.20 33.24 12.75
CA LEU A 211 -12.75 33.54 11.39
C LEU A 211 -12.42 35.02 11.19
N GLN A 212 -12.77 35.88 12.14
CA GLN A 212 -12.51 37.31 12.08
C GLN A 212 -11.01 37.57 11.95
N GLY A 213 -10.62 38.45 11.00
CA GLY A 213 -9.21 38.81 10.76
C GLY A 213 -8.48 37.94 9.72
N GLY A 214 -9.17 37.03 9.01
CA GLY A 214 -8.59 36.32 7.87
C GLY A 214 -7.76 35.09 8.22
N GLY A 215 -7.89 34.54 9.43
CA GLY A 215 -7.17 33.33 9.87
C GLY A 215 -7.35 32.12 8.94
N ILE A 216 -8.53 31.96 8.33
CA ILE A 216 -8.78 30.92 7.31
C ILE A 216 -7.84 31.06 6.12
N ARG A 217 -7.53 32.30 5.70
CA ARG A 217 -6.75 32.53 4.49
C ARG A 217 -5.35 31.95 4.62
N LEU A 218 -4.74 32.03 5.81
CA LEU A 218 -3.46 31.39 6.13
C LEU A 218 -3.53 29.87 5.99
N HIS A 219 -4.60 29.23 6.46
CA HIS A 219 -4.80 27.79 6.30
C HIS A 219 -4.95 27.38 4.83
N ILE A 220 -5.72 28.15 4.04
CA ILE A 220 -5.88 27.92 2.60
C ILE A 220 -4.54 28.09 1.87
N ASP A 221 -3.82 29.17 2.15
CA ASP A 221 -2.52 29.44 1.50
C ASP A 221 -1.48 28.35 1.87
N TYR A 222 -1.50 27.84 3.10
CA TYR A 222 -0.67 26.70 3.50
C TYR A 222 -1.05 25.39 2.78
N ILE A 223 -2.35 25.08 2.68
CA ILE A 223 -2.83 23.92 1.92
C ILE A 223 -2.42 24.02 0.45
N ASN A 224 -2.53 25.21 -0.16
CA ASN A 224 -2.08 25.45 -1.54
C ASN A 224 -0.57 25.25 -1.70
N LEU A 225 0.24 25.63 -0.71
CA LEU A 225 1.68 25.35 -0.72
C LEU A 225 1.94 23.83 -0.69
N LEU A 226 1.23 23.08 0.15
CA LEU A 226 1.37 21.62 0.20
C LEU A 226 0.97 20.95 -1.12
N TYR A 227 -0.10 21.41 -1.77
CA TYR A 227 -0.49 20.93 -3.10
C TYR A 227 0.60 21.17 -4.15
N ARG A 228 1.24 22.35 -4.15
CA ARG A 228 2.35 22.65 -5.05
C ARG A 228 3.55 21.76 -4.77
N THR A 229 3.93 21.60 -3.51
CA THR A 229 5.00 20.69 -3.12
C THR A 229 4.73 19.25 -3.57
N LEU A 230 3.49 18.75 -3.42
CA LEU A 230 3.10 17.44 -3.91
C LEU A 230 3.24 17.34 -5.43
N HIS A 231 2.73 18.33 -6.16
CA HIS A 231 2.82 18.38 -7.62
C HIS A 231 4.29 18.40 -8.09
N ASP A 232 5.10 19.30 -7.55
CA ASP A 232 6.51 19.48 -7.92
C ASP A 232 7.34 18.22 -7.63
N ILE A 233 7.08 17.54 -6.50
CA ILE A 233 7.76 16.27 -6.17
C ILE A 233 7.25 15.15 -7.08
N SER A 234 5.95 15.07 -7.36
CA SER A 234 5.38 14.01 -8.21
C SER A 234 5.79 14.09 -9.68
N GLU A 235 6.11 15.29 -10.16
CA GLU A 235 6.59 15.52 -11.53
C GLU A 235 8.12 15.48 -11.66
N SER A 236 8.84 15.34 -10.54
CA SER A 236 10.29 15.22 -10.53
C SER A 236 10.69 13.74 -10.60
N PRO A 237 11.40 13.31 -11.66
CA PRO A 237 11.83 11.91 -11.82
C PRO A 237 12.92 11.49 -10.82
#